data_AF-A0A2V7YEA1-F1
#
_entry.id   AF-A0A2V7YEA1-F1
#
_cell.length_a   1.000
_cell.length_b   1.000
_cell.length_c   1.000
_cell.angle_alpha   90.00
_cell.angle_beta   90.00
_cell.angle_gamma   90.00
#
_symmetry.space_group_name_H-M   'P 1'
#
loop_
_entity.id
_entity.type
_entity.pdbx_description
1 polymer ?
#
loop_
_entity_poly.entity_id
_entity_poly.type
_entity_poly.pdbx_seq_one_letter_code
_entity_poly.pdbx_strand_id
1 'polypeptide(L)'
;MYALESILCALPADFQTPIAIAQHRHKKSNDRLPDFYRRSCKLDVVDAEDKQWIKPRTVYFAPPDYHLLVAKGEFNLSVDDLVRYSRPSIDVLFESAADAYGSQLIGVVLTGANDDGAEGAKRIKSRGGLVVVQDPETAEAPVMPRAVIATGAVDQILRLEEIAPFLVERCRLAMLA
;
A
#
# COMPACT_ATOMS: atom_id res chain seq x y z
N MET A 1 1.99 -10.61 8.38
CA MET A 1 0.87 -9.85 9.00
C MET A 1 1.36 -8.82 10.01
N TYR A 2 2.44 -9.11 10.76
CA TYR A 2 3.04 -8.21 11.75
C TYR A 2 3.37 -6.81 11.21
N ALA A 3 4.02 -6.72 10.03
CA ALA A 3 4.42 -5.43 9.47
C ALA A 3 3.27 -4.42 9.28
N LEU A 4 2.16 -4.86 8.67
CA LEU A 4 0.99 -4.01 8.49
C LEU A 4 0.36 -3.62 9.84
N GLU A 5 0.30 -4.55 10.79
CA GLU A 5 -0.22 -4.25 12.14
C GLU A 5 0.61 -3.19 12.84
N SER A 6 1.95 -3.32 12.83
CA SER A 6 2.86 -2.35 13.44
C SER A 6 2.66 -0.93 12.91
N ILE A 7 2.44 -0.79 11.60
CA ILE A 7 2.21 0.51 10.98
C ILE A 7 0.81 1.02 11.30
N LEU A 8 -0.23 0.25 11.01
CA LEU A 8 -1.63 0.71 11.10
C LEU A 8 -2.05 1.02 12.55
N CYS A 9 -1.53 0.28 13.54
CA CYS A 9 -1.78 0.55 14.96
C CYS A 9 -1.04 1.80 15.48
N ALA A 10 0.08 2.16 14.85
CA ALA A 10 0.86 3.34 15.22
C ALA A 10 0.29 4.64 14.61
N LEU A 11 -0.55 4.55 13.58
CA LEU A 11 -1.20 5.72 12.99
C LEU A 11 -2.21 6.36 13.97
N PRO A 12 -2.26 7.70 14.07
CA PRO A 12 -3.19 8.38 14.95
C PRO A 12 -4.61 8.32 14.37
N ALA A 13 -5.62 8.45 15.24
CA ALA A 13 -7.02 8.36 14.82
C ALA A 13 -7.39 9.45 13.80
N ASP A 14 -6.75 10.62 13.86
CA ASP A 14 -6.97 11.76 12.99
C ASP A 14 -6.15 11.77 11.69
N PHE A 15 -5.45 10.68 11.38
CA PHE A 15 -4.74 10.52 10.12
C PHE A 15 -5.73 10.55 8.93
N GLN A 16 -5.76 11.67 8.20
CA GLN A 16 -6.77 11.89 7.17
C GLN A 16 -6.50 11.16 5.86
N THR A 17 -5.23 10.84 5.57
CA THR A 17 -4.86 10.27 4.27
C THR A 17 -5.42 8.85 4.12
N PRO A 18 -6.21 8.56 3.07
CA PRO A 18 -6.67 7.19 2.79
C PRO A 18 -5.51 6.26 2.49
N ILE A 19 -5.64 4.97 2.85
CA ILE A 19 -4.61 3.95 2.63
C ILE A 19 -5.21 2.80 1.82
N ALA A 20 -4.60 2.45 0.69
CA ALA A 20 -4.95 1.27 -0.10
C ALA A 20 -3.86 0.20 0.03
N ILE A 21 -4.25 -1.05 0.28
CA ILE A 21 -3.34 -2.16 0.58
C ILE A 21 -3.61 -3.32 -0.38
N ALA A 22 -2.61 -3.67 -1.20
CA ALA A 22 -2.54 -4.94 -1.90
C ALA A 22 -1.72 -5.93 -1.05
N GLN A 23 -2.40 -6.89 -0.41
CA GLN A 23 -1.76 -7.98 0.33
C GLN A 23 -1.90 -9.27 -0.48
N HIS A 24 -0.78 -9.92 -0.81
CA HIS A 24 -0.82 -11.27 -1.40
C HIS A 24 -1.53 -12.22 -0.44
N ARG A 25 -2.65 -12.78 -0.89
CA ARG A 25 -3.47 -13.75 -0.16
C ARG A 25 -4.04 -14.76 -1.13
N HIS A 26 -4.34 -15.97 -0.63
CA HIS A 26 -4.90 -17.02 -1.46
C HIS A 26 -6.31 -16.64 -1.95
N LYS A 27 -6.68 -16.96 -3.20
CA LYS A 27 -7.99 -16.58 -3.78
C LYS A 27 -9.22 -17.08 -3.00
N LYS A 28 -9.09 -18.23 -2.32
CA LYS A 28 -10.14 -18.81 -1.46
C LYS A 28 -10.04 -18.37 0.00
N SER A 29 -9.20 -17.38 0.29
CA SER A 29 -9.07 -16.81 1.61
C SER A 29 -10.40 -16.20 2.03
N ASN A 30 -11.04 -16.80 3.03
CA ASN A 30 -12.13 -16.16 3.77
C ASN A 30 -11.60 -15.28 4.92
N ASP A 31 -10.30 -14.99 4.92
CA ASP A 31 -9.66 -14.18 5.94
C ASP A 31 -10.28 -12.79 5.94
N ARG A 32 -11.01 -12.49 7.02
CA ARG A 32 -11.60 -11.19 7.28
C ARG A 32 -10.49 -10.27 7.79
N LEU A 33 -9.48 -9.99 6.95
CA LEU A 33 -8.35 -9.12 7.30
C LEU A 33 -8.83 -7.79 7.91
N PRO A 34 -9.85 -7.10 7.35
CA PRO A 34 -10.38 -5.92 7.99
C PRO A 34 -10.86 -6.15 9.43
N ASP A 35 -11.50 -7.29 9.74
CA ASP A 35 -11.97 -7.59 11.10
C ASP A 35 -10.83 -7.83 12.08
N PHE A 36 -9.71 -8.34 11.61
CA PHE A 36 -8.49 -8.47 12.43
C PHE A 36 -7.97 -7.09 12.81
N TYR A 37 -7.80 -6.20 11.84
CA TYR A 37 -7.22 -4.87 12.04
C TYR A 37 -8.19 -3.89 12.73
N ARG A 38 -9.52 -4.01 12.54
CA ARG A 38 -10.51 -3.17 13.25
C ARG A 38 -10.39 -3.21 14.77
N ARG A 39 -9.83 -4.30 15.32
CA ARG A 39 -9.67 -4.46 16.78
C ARG A 39 -8.51 -3.65 17.34
N SER A 40 -7.52 -3.32 16.51
CA SER A 40 -6.25 -2.74 16.93
C SER A 40 -5.93 -1.40 16.25
N CYS A 41 -6.58 -1.09 15.13
CA CYS A 41 -6.40 0.16 14.38
C CYS A 41 -7.42 1.21 14.79
N LYS A 42 -7.01 2.49 14.75
CA LYS A 42 -7.87 3.64 15.07
C LYS A 42 -8.62 4.18 13.85
N LEU A 43 -8.25 3.72 12.66
CA LEU A 43 -8.84 4.09 11.37
C LEU A 43 -9.94 3.11 11.00
N ASP A 44 -10.87 3.54 10.15
CA ASP A 44 -11.83 2.62 9.56
C ASP A 44 -11.08 1.65 8.65
N VAL A 45 -11.30 0.35 8.81
CA VAL A 45 -10.67 -0.66 7.97
C VAL A 45 -11.74 -1.45 7.24
N VAL A 46 -11.66 -1.56 5.92
CA VAL A 46 -12.65 -2.24 5.07
C VAL A 46 -11.95 -2.99 3.94
N ASP A 47 -12.62 -3.97 3.34
CA ASP A 47 -12.24 -4.40 1.99
C ASP A 47 -12.77 -3.35 1.00
N ALA A 48 -12.00 -3.07 -0.05
CA ALA A 48 -12.43 -2.18 -1.12
C ALA A 48 -13.55 -2.81 -1.94
N GLU A 49 -14.53 -2.00 -2.32
CA GLU A 49 -15.63 -2.39 -3.20
C GLU A 49 -15.44 -1.77 -4.60
N ASP A 50 -16.02 -2.41 -5.62
CA ASP A 50 -15.99 -1.86 -6.98
C ASP A 50 -16.77 -0.53 -7.03
N LYS A 51 -16.18 0.47 -7.69
CA LYS A 51 -16.71 1.84 -7.84
C LYS A 51 -16.93 2.55 -6.50
N GLN A 52 -16.14 2.19 -5.49
CA GLN A 52 -16.22 2.79 -4.17
C GLN A 52 -15.46 4.12 -4.11
N TRP A 53 -16.13 5.17 -3.65
CA TRP A 53 -15.48 6.44 -3.34
C TRP A 53 -14.47 6.31 -2.22
N ILE A 54 -13.28 6.88 -2.43
CA ILE A 54 -12.19 6.91 -1.48
C ILE A 54 -12.49 7.97 -0.41
N LYS A 55 -12.54 7.54 0.86
CA LYS A 55 -12.85 8.39 2.02
C LYS A 55 -11.59 8.61 2.87
N PRO A 56 -11.45 9.81 3.46
CA PRO A 56 -10.38 10.07 4.42
C PRO A 56 -10.52 9.16 5.65
N ARG A 57 -9.39 8.94 6.34
CA ARG A 57 -9.32 8.11 7.57
C ARG A 57 -9.75 6.65 7.39
N THR A 58 -9.60 6.12 6.18
CA THR A 58 -10.00 4.75 5.86
C THR A 58 -8.84 3.97 5.24
N VAL A 59 -8.69 2.73 5.69
CA VAL A 59 -7.77 1.71 5.19
C VAL A 59 -8.58 0.71 4.38
N TYR A 60 -8.16 0.50 3.13
CA TYR A 60 -8.82 -0.33 2.15
C TYR A 60 -7.94 -1.51 1.77
N PHE A 61 -8.44 -2.72 1.99
CA PHE A 61 -7.77 -3.94 1.52
C PHE A 61 -8.30 -4.31 0.13
N ALA A 62 -7.39 -4.58 -0.80
CA ALA A 62 -7.73 -5.16 -2.10
C ALA A 62 -8.33 -6.56 -1.91
N PRO A 63 -9.60 -6.82 -2.27
CA PRO A 63 -10.27 -8.09 -1.98
C PRO A 63 -9.55 -9.30 -2.62
N PRO A 64 -9.69 -10.50 -2.03
CA PRO A 64 -9.05 -11.69 -2.59
C PRO A 64 -9.57 -11.96 -4.01
N ASP A 65 -8.67 -12.38 -4.90
CA ASP A 65 -8.98 -12.69 -6.30
C ASP A 65 -9.40 -11.48 -7.18
N TYR A 66 -9.13 -10.25 -6.73
CA TYR A 66 -9.26 -9.04 -7.53
C TYR A 66 -7.98 -8.20 -7.51
N HIS A 67 -7.67 -7.56 -8.63
CA HIS A 67 -6.80 -6.39 -8.63
C HIS A 67 -7.58 -5.18 -8.12
N LEU A 68 -6.96 -4.41 -7.24
CA LEU A 68 -7.48 -3.11 -6.82
C LEU A 68 -6.80 -2.03 -7.65
N LEU A 69 -7.60 -1.31 -8.43
CA LEU A 69 -7.15 -0.17 -9.23
C LEU A 69 -7.66 1.12 -8.61
N VAL A 70 -6.88 2.18 -8.80
CA VAL A 70 -7.21 3.52 -8.31
C VAL A 70 -7.49 4.43 -9.50
N ALA A 71 -8.67 5.01 -9.50
CA ALA A 71 -9.03 6.18 -10.30
C ALA A 71 -9.08 7.41 -9.40
N LYS A 72 -9.20 8.61 -9.97
CA LYS A 72 -9.22 9.86 -9.21
C LYS A 72 -10.44 9.92 -8.27
N GLY A 73 -10.23 9.57 -7.01
CA GLY A 73 -11.25 9.56 -5.96
C GLY A 73 -12.04 8.26 -5.82
N GLU A 74 -11.77 7.22 -6.62
CA GLU A 74 -12.59 6.01 -6.66
C GLU A 74 -11.73 4.74 -6.86
N PHE A 75 -12.13 3.62 -6.27
CA PHE A 75 -11.57 2.30 -6.54
C PHE A 75 -12.32 1.55 -7.65
N ASN A 76 -11.58 0.78 -8.43
CA ASN A 76 -12.15 -0.18 -9.40
C ASN A 76 -11.56 -1.56 -9.15
N LEU A 77 -12.36 -2.61 -9.31
CA LEU A 77 -11.90 -3.99 -9.18
C LEU A 77 -11.79 -4.65 -10.56
N SER A 78 -10.66 -5.33 -10.80
CA SER A 78 -10.46 -6.11 -12.02
C SER A 78 -10.17 -7.58 -11.73
N VAL A 79 -10.62 -8.44 -12.65
CA VAL A 79 -10.32 -9.88 -12.70
C VAL A 79 -9.39 -10.22 -13.89
N ASP A 80 -8.63 -9.24 -14.36
CA ASP A 80 -7.58 -9.45 -15.36
C ASP A 80 -6.54 -10.47 -14.89
N ASP A 81 -5.72 -10.92 -15.83
CA ASP A 81 -4.71 -11.96 -15.62
C ASP A 81 -3.78 -11.64 -14.44
N LEU A 82 -3.29 -12.70 -13.80
CA LEU A 82 -2.37 -12.58 -12.68
C LEU A 82 -1.09 -11.84 -13.10
N VAL A 83 -0.70 -10.83 -12.34
CA VAL A 83 0.59 -10.13 -12.49
C VAL A 83 1.55 -10.68 -11.45
N ARG A 84 2.73 -11.15 -11.87
CA ARG A 84 3.71 -11.82 -11.00
C ARG A 84 3.10 -12.98 -10.19
N TYR A 85 2.17 -13.72 -10.80
CA TYR A 85 1.40 -14.81 -10.18
C TYR A 85 0.47 -14.38 -9.04
N SER A 86 0.23 -13.08 -8.86
CA SER A 86 -0.52 -12.52 -7.75
C SER A 86 -1.75 -11.75 -8.23
N ARG A 87 -2.85 -11.94 -7.49
CA ARG A 87 -4.07 -11.13 -7.55
C ARG A 87 -4.69 -11.06 -6.15
N PRO A 88 -4.57 -9.93 -5.44
CA PRO A 88 -4.10 -8.62 -5.93
C PRO A 88 -2.59 -8.55 -6.21
N SER A 89 -2.19 -7.69 -7.15
CA SER A 89 -0.79 -7.31 -7.42
C SER A 89 -0.53 -5.89 -6.95
N ILE A 90 0.66 -5.67 -6.38
CA ILE A 90 1.16 -4.39 -5.89
C ILE A 90 1.51 -3.48 -7.08
N ASP A 91 2.14 -4.02 -8.13
CA ASP A 91 2.43 -3.27 -9.36
C ASP A 91 1.15 -2.64 -9.93
N VAL A 92 0.08 -3.43 -10.09
CA VAL A 92 -1.21 -2.92 -10.63
C VAL A 92 -1.81 -1.79 -9.76
N LEU A 93 -1.77 -1.96 -8.43
CA LEU A 93 -2.25 -0.93 -7.50
C LEU A 93 -1.40 0.35 -7.63
N PHE A 94 -0.07 0.21 -7.62
CA PHE A 94 0.86 1.33 -7.66
C PHE A 94 0.79 2.09 -8.98
N GLU A 95 0.73 1.39 -10.12
CA GLU A 95 0.66 2.00 -11.44
C GLU A 95 -0.60 2.84 -11.61
N SER A 96 -1.76 2.28 -11.27
CA SER A 96 -3.03 3.02 -11.35
C SER A 96 -3.10 4.19 -10.36
N ALA A 97 -2.62 3.99 -9.13
CA ALA A 97 -2.55 5.07 -8.14
C ALA A 97 -1.61 6.20 -8.58
N ALA A 98 -0.47 5.87 -9.17
CA ALA A 98 0.50 6.85 -9.67
C ALA A 98 -0.10 7.71 -10.78
N ASP A 99 -0.87 7.09 -11.68
CA ASP A 99 -1.57 7.80 -12.75
C ASP A 99 -2.70 8.69 -12.21
N ALA A 100 -3.38 8.29 -11.13
CA ALA A 100 -4.46 9.05 -10.52
C ALA A 100 -3.99 10.23 -9.65
N TYR A 101 -2.92 10.04 -8.86
CA TYR A 101 -2.50 10.97 -7.80
C TYR A 101 -1.14 11.66 -8.03
N GLY A 102 -0.32 11.15 -8.96
CA GLY A 102 0.97 11.77 -9.30
C GLY A 102 1.86 12.04 -8.08
N SER A 103 2.29 13.29 -7.93
CA SER A 103 3.17 13.72 -6.82
C SER A 103 2.53 13.70 -5.44
N GLN A 104 1.22 13.49 -5.33
CA GLN A 104 0.52 13.34 -4.06
C GLN A 104 0.58 11.90 -3.52
N LEU A 105 1.04 10.94 -4.34
CA LEU A 105 1.10 9.54 -3.95
C LEU A 105 2.38 9.22 -3.15
N ILE A 106 2.19 8.47 -2.06
CA ILE A 106 3.26 7.76 -1.36
C ILE A 106 3.03 6.26 -1.55
N GLY A 107 3.96 5.58 -2.22
CA GLY A 107 4.03 4.13 -2.28
C GLY A 107 4.88 3.58 -1.14
N VAL A 108 4.40 2.56 -0.45
CA VAL A 108 5.12 1.89 0.64
C VAL A 108 5.23 0.40 0.31
N VAL A 109 6.45 -0.12 0.21
CA VAL A 109 6.70 -1.55 0.03
C VAL A 109 7.28 -2.15 1.30
N LEU A 110 6.65 -3.23 1.77
CA LEU A 110 7.02 -3.94 2.99
C LEU A 110 7.67 -5.29 2.66
N THR A 111 8.01 -6.03 3.70
CA THR A 111 8.44 -7.43 3.64
C THR A 111 7.60 -8.29 2.68
N GLY A 112 8.26 -9.10 1.85
CA GLY A 112 7.61 -9.93 0.83
C GLY A 112 8.58 -10.85 0.10
N ALA A 113 8.05 -11.88 -0.55
CA ALA A 113 8.83 -13.02 -1.07
C ALA A 113 9.02 -13.03 -2.60
N ASN A 114 8.58 -12.01 -3.33
CA ASN A 114 8.73 -11.88 -4.79
C ASN A 114 9.12 -10.45 -5.17
N ASP A 115 9.06 -10.09 -6.46
CA ASP A 115 9.45 -8.77 -6.98
C ASP A 115 8.27 -7.86 -7.33
N ASP A 116 7.04 -8.20 -6.90
CA ASP A 116 5.84 -7.39 -7.14
C ASP A 116 5.92 -6.04 -6.40
N GLY A 117 5.62 -4.96 -7.10
CA GLY A 117 5.75 -3.58 -6.64
C GLY A 117 6.99 -2.86 -7.20
N ALA A 118 7.92 -3.57 -7.85
CA ALA A 118 9.13 -2.97 -8.43
C ALA A 118 8.82 -2.10 -9.65
N GLU A 119 7.98 -2.56 -10.58
CA GLU A 119 7.59 -1.74 -11.74
C GLU A 119 6.64 -0.62 -11.34
N GLY A 120 5.73 -0.90 -10.41
CA GLY A 120 4.87 0.08 -9.76
C GLY A 120 5.67 1.20 -9.10
N ALA A 121 6.74 0.89 -8.37
CA ALA A 121 7.59 1.91 -7.73
C ALA A 121 8.25 2.85 -8.76
N LYS A 122 8.77 2.29 -9.87
CA LYS A 122 9.28 3.11 -10.99
C LYS A 122 8.19 4.02 -11.54
N ARG A 123 6.96 3.51 -11.67
CA ARG A 123 5.82 4.30 -12.14
C ARG A 123 5.50 5.45 -11.18
N ILE A 124 5.43 5.19 -9.86
CA ILE A 124 5.26 6.23 -8.84
C ILE A 124 6.30 7.33 -9.00
N LYS A 125 7.59 6.96 -9.10
CA LYS A 125 8.68 7.93 -9.28
C LYS A 125 8.56 8.71 -10.59
N SER A 126 8.23 8.05 -11.70
CA SER A 126 8.05 8.72 -13.00
C SER A 126 6.90 9.75 -12.99
N ARG A 127 5.95 9.62 -12.06
CA ARG A 127 4.83 10.55 -11.85
C ARG A 127 5.09 11.59 -10.74
N GLY A 128 6.30 11.61 -10.19
CA GLY A 128 6.73 12.55 -9.14
C GLY A 128 6.29 12.17 -7.73
N GLY A 129 5.74 10.96 -7.54
CA GLY A 129 5.39 10.45 -6.23
C GLY A 129 6.62 10.03 -5.40
N LEU A 130 6.36 9.64 -4.16
CA LEU A 130 7.37 9.23 -3.20
C LEU A 130 7.29 7.72 -2.94
N VAL A 131 8.44 7.04 -2.88
CA VAL A 131 8.52 5.61 -2.61
C VAL A 131 9.32 5.37 -1.32
N VAL A 132 8.67 4.70 -0.36
CA VAL A 132 9.26 4.20 0.88
C VAL A 132 9.37 2.70 0.81
N VAL A 133 10.49 2.15 1.26
CA VAL A 133 10.70 0.71 1.35
C VAL A 133 11.09 0.33 2.77
N GLN A 134 10.50 -0.75 3.31
CA GLN A 134 10.95 -1.33 4.56
C GLN A 134 12.40 -1.80 4.42
N ASP A 135 13.25 -1.46 5.39
CA ASP A 135 14.63 -1.89 5.45
C ASP A 135 14.73 -3.43 5.34
N PRO A 136 15.36 -3.97 4.27
CA PRO A 136 15.52 -5.39 4.07
C PRO A 136 16.26 -6.11 5.21
N GLU A 137 17.08 -5.41 6.01
CA GLU A 137 17.77 -6.01 7.16
C GLU A 137 16.81 -6.40 8.29
N THR A 138 15.65 -5.75 8.36
CA THR A 138 14.62 -5.99 9.39
C THR A 138 13.37 -6.68 8.85
N ALA A 139 13.33 -6.93 7.54
CA ALA A 139 12.20 -7.58 6.88
C ALA A 139 12.20 -9.10 7.12
N GLU A 140 11.03 -9.67 7.41
CA GLU A 140 10.84 -11.14 7.53
C GLU A 140 11.22 -11.86 6.23
N ALA A 141 10.87 -11.26 5.09
CA ALA A 141 11.20 -11.69 3.74
C ALA A 141 11.76 -10.47 2.98
N PRO A 142 13.08 -10.42 2.71
CA PRO A 142 13.71 -9.23 2.14
C PRO A 142 13.65 -9.18 0.60
N VAL A 143 13.06 -10.17 -0.07
CA VAL A 143 13.10 -10.29 -1.54
C VAL A 143 12.40 -9.09 -2.20
N MET A 144 11.19 -8.78 -1.75
CA MET A 144 10.39 -7.67 -2.31
C MET A 144 10.99 -6.30 -2.02
N PRO A 145 11.38 -5.95 -0.78
CA PRO A 145 12.13 -4.73 -0.52
C PRO A 145 13.39 -4.58 -1.39
N ARG A 146 14.21 -5.64 -1.51
CA ARG A 146 15.43 -5.61 -2.33
C ARG A 146 15.14 -5.40 -3.81
N ALA A 147 14.08 -6.04 -4.33
CA ALA A 147 13.67 -5.89 -5.71
C ALA A 147 13.32 -4.43 -6.02
N VAL A 148 12.57 -3.77 -5.14
CA VAL A 148 12.20 -2.35 -5.30
C VAL A 148 13.42 -1.44 -5.18
N ILE A 149 14.30 -1.67 -4.20
CA ILE A 149 15.55 -0.91 -4.05
C ILE A 149 16.43 -1.01 -5.31
N ALA A 150 16.53 -2.21 -5.89
CA ALA A 150 17.34 -2.45 -7.09
C ALA A 150 16.87 -1.66 -8.33
N THR A 151 15.64 -1.14 -8.32
CA THR A 151 15.13 -0.28 -9.41
C THR A 151 15.74 1.12 -9.42
N GLY A 152 16.34 1.55 -8.31
CA GLY A 152 16.76 2.95 -8.10
C GLY A 152 15.61 3.93 -7.88
N ALA A 153 14.36 3.44 -7.81
CA ALA A 153 13.15 4.24 -7.67
C ALA A 153 12.68 4.34 -6.21
N VAL A 154 13.59 4.62 -5.27
CA VAL A 154 13.32 4.68 -3.82
C VAL A 154 13.78 6.01 -3.24
N ASP A 155 12.94 6.64 -2.43
CA ASP A 155 13.29 7.88 -1.72
C ASP A 155 13.78 7.63 -0.30
N GLN A 156 13.20 6.63 0.38
CA GLN A 156 13.50 6.31 1.78
C GLN A 156 13.52 4.80 1.99
N ILE A 157 14.55 4.33 2.71
CA ILE A 157 14.65 2.98 3.24
C ILE A 157 14.56 3.13 4.75
N LEU A 158 13.51 2.57 5.36
CA LEU A 158 13.17 2.81 6.76
C LEU A 158 12.94 1.50 7.50
N ARG A 159 13.36 1.42 8.76
CA ARG A 159 12.95 0.33 9.64
C ARG A 159 11.44 0.40 9.85
N LEU A 160 10.83 -0.74 10.16
CA LEU A 160 9.37 -0.88 10.24
C LEU A 160 8.73 0.15 11.20
N GLU A 161 9.37 0.36 12.35
CA GLU A 161 8.96 1.29 13.40
C GLU A 161 9.04 2.77 12.99
N GLU A 162 9.80 3.10 11.94
CA GLU A 162 10.01 4.47 11.44
C GLU A 162 8.98 4.86 10.37
N ILE A 163 8.34 3.88 9.73
CA ILE A 163 7.42 4.11 8.61
C ILE A 163 6.18 4.89 9.05
N ALA A 164 5.52 4.51 10.15
CA ALA A 164 4.31 5.21 10.60
C ALA A 164 4.59 6.68 11.02
N PRO A 165 5.62 6.98 11.84
CA PRO A 165 6.03 8.37 12.10
C PRO A 165 6.34 9.17 10.84
N PHE A 166 7.04 8.56 9.88
CA PHE A 166 7.33 9.20 8.59
C PHE A 166 6.06 9.55 7.82
N LEU A 167 5.09 8.62 7.73
CA LEU A 167 3.82 8.87 7.05
C LEU A 167 3.01 9.98 7.72
N VAL A 168 2.97 10.02 9.06
CA VAL A 168 2.27 11.07 9.82
C VAL A 168 2.85 12.44 9.48
N GLU A 169 4.17 12.59 9.52
CA GLU A 169 4.83 13.86 9.23
C GLU A 169 4.60 14.31 7.78
N ARG A 170 4.84 13.41 6.81
CA ARG A 170 4.74 13.73 5.39
C ARG A 170 3.32 14.08 4.96
N CYS A 171 2.33 13.32 5.43
CA CYS A 171 0.92 13.58 5.12
C CYS A 171 0.42 14.86 5.78
N ARG A 172 0.86 15.18 7.00
CA ARG A 172 0.49 16.43 7.67
C ARG A 172 1.01 17.65 6.92
N LEU A 173 2.26 17.63 6.47
CA LEU A 173 2.85 18.72 5.68
C LEU A 173 2.09 18.95 4.36
N ALA A 174 1.68 17.87 3.69
CA ALA A 174 0.92 17.96 2.45
C ALA A 174 -0.48 18.59 2.62
N MET A 175 -1.11 18.48 3.79
CA MET A 175 -2.41 19.12 4.08
C MET A 175 -2.29 20.62 4.39
N LEU A 176 -1.08 21.11 4.68
CA LEU A 176 -0.81 22.51 5.02
C LEU A 176 -0.25 23.33 3.84
N ALA A 177 0.12 22.67 2.74
CA ALA A 177 0.68 23.26 1.53
C ALA A 177 -0.40 23.49 0.46
#